data_AF-A0A357FWD9-F1
#
_entry.id   AF-A0A357FWD9-F1
#
_cell.length_a   1.000
_cell.length_b   1.000
_cell.length_c   1.000
_cell.angle_alpha   90.00
_cell.angle_beta   90.00
_cell.angle_gamma   90.00
#
_symmetry.space_group_name_H-M   'P 1'
#
loop_
_entity.id
_entity.type
_entity.pdbx_description
1 polymer ?
#
loop_
_entity_poly.entity_id
_entity_poly.type
_entity_poly.pdbx_seq_one_letter_code
_entity_poly.pdbx_strand_id
1 'polypeptide(L)'
;MSQRLLIIVTWIGIVILSLTLRLHNLEKRPIHADEATGARILARQLAGEDYQFDPQHFHGPLLSLSSLPIARSRSETSWSELSTTTLRLGAAIAGLLVVFTPLLWRRSIGSWGALAAAALLASSPLMVYYNRMYIHESLLTLFAMLACAAVFRLSQQPSKRIGIASGLCIGLMFATKETFAISILAWLPAVGICYRRQPKNDARHLYPNLRLYLLPSVLLAITAAITAAYFYSDGFRSMQGS
;
A
#
# COMPACT_ATOMS: atom_id res chain seq x y z
N MET A 1 -25.39 22.19 -13.93
CA MET A 1 -24.49 21.78 -12.82
C MET A 1 -23.06 22.16 -13.18
N SER A 2 -22.30 22.82 -12.30
CA SER A 2 -20.90 23.17 -12.63
C SER A 2 -20.05 21.90 -12.75
N GLN A 3 -19.07 21.89 -13.67
CA GLN A 3 -18.18 20.73 -13.86
C GLN A 3 -17.48 20.30 -12.56
N ARG A 4 -17.17 21.26 -11.68
CA ARG A 4 -16.58 20.99 -10.36
C ARG A 4 -17.54 20.22 -9.46
N LEU A 5 -18.81 20.64 -9.42
CA LEU A 5 -19.84 19.95 -8.63
C LEU A 5 -20.04 18.52 -9.13
N LEU A 6 -20.07 18.31 -10.45
CA LEU A 6 -20.16 16.97 -11.03
C LEU A 6 -19.00 16.06 -10.59
N ILE A 7 -17.75 16.56 -10.66
CA ILE A 7 -16.58 15.79 -10.22
C ILE A 7 -16.67 15.39 -8.74
N ILE A 8 -17.11 16.31 -7.88
CA ILE A 8 -17.25 16.05 -6.43
C ILE A 8 -18.32 14.98 -6.18
N VAL A 9 -19.51 15.14 -6.79
CA VAL A 9 -20.61 14.18 -6.64
C VAL A 9 -20.19 12.79 -7.12
N THR A 10 -19.47 12.69 -8.25
CA THR A 10 -18.98 11.41 -8.75
C THR A 10 -17.97 10.78 -7.78
N TRP A 11 -17.05 11.55 -7.20
CA TRP A 11 -16.12 11.04 -6.18
C TRP A 11 -16.85 10.52 -4.95
N ILE A 12 -17.86 11.25 -4.45
CA ILE A 12 -18.69 10.81 -3.33
C ILE A 12 -19.37 9.48 -3.67
N GLY A 13 -19.97 9.37 -4.86
CA GLY A 13 -20.58 8.12 -5.33
C GLY A 13 -19.60 6.94 -5.39
N ILE A 14 -18.39 7.17 -5.91
CA ILE A 14 -17.32 6.15 -5.96
C ILE A 14 -16.90 5.71 -4.55
N VAL A 15 -16.77 6.65 -3.61
CA VAL A 15 -16.41 6.35 -2.22
C VAL A 15 -17.50 5.56 -1.53
N ILE A 16 -18.77 5.95 -1.67
CA ILE A 16 -19.91 5.23 -1.12
C ILE A 16 -19.97 3.80 -1.70
N LEU A 17 -19.80 3.66 -3.02
CA LEU A 17 -19.75 2.35 -3.68
C LEU A 17 -18.61 1.50 -3.12
N SER A 18 -17.40 2.06 -3.05
CA SER A 18 -16.21 1.36 -2.55
C SER A 18 -16.40 0.86 -1.11
N LEU A 19 -16.90 1.74 -0.22
CA LEU A 19 -17.20 1.42 1.18
C LEU A 19 -18.28 0.34 1.28
N THR A 20 -19.38 0.49 0.54
CA THR A 20 -20.49 -0.48 0.56
C THR A 20 -20.01 -1.86 0.15
N LEU A 21 -19.30 -1.95 -0.98
CA LEU A 21 -18.78 -3.23 -1.47
C LEU A 21 -17.77 -3.89 -0.53
N ARG A 22 -17.03 -3.11 0.27
CA ARG A 22 -15.99 -3.63 1.17
C ARG A 22 -16.46 -3.88 2.60
N LEU A 23 -17.42 -3.11 3.11
CA LEU A 23 -17.85 -3.20 4.52
C LEU A 23 -19.18 -3.92 4.71
N HIS A 24 -20.05 -3.95 3.70
CA HIS A 24 -21.36 -4.58 3.83
C HIS A 24 -21.22 -6.07 4.15
N ASN A 25 -21.75 -6.52 5.29
CA ASN A 25 -21.69 -7.91 5.76
C ASN A 25 -20.27 -8.48 5.78
N LEU A 26 -19.29 -7.70 6.26
CA LEU A 26 -17.86 -8.08 6.28
C LEU A 26 -17.59 -9.40 7.02
N GLU A 27 -18.39 -9.68 8.05
CA GLU A 27 -18.25 -10.87 8.91
C GLU A 27 -18.87 -12.14 8.31
N LYS A 28 -19.78 -12.00 7.33
CA LYS A 28 -20.62 -13.11 6.84
C LYS A 28 -19.81 -14.26 6.25
N ARG A 29 -18.62 -13.98 5.72
CA ARG A 29 -17.75 -15.00 5.13
C ARG A 29 -16.93 -15.70 6.23
N PRO A 30 -16.90 -17.04 6.27
CA PRO A 30 -15.99 -17.79 7.14
C PRO A 30 -14.53 -17.32 6.97
N ILE A 31 -13.75 -17.46 8.04
CA ILE A 31 -12.31 -17.17 8.03
C ILE A 31 -11.61 -18.17 7.11
N HIS A 32 -10.85 -17.66 6.14
CA HIS A 32 -10.02 -18.47 5.26
C HIS A 32 -8.76 -18.95 5.99
N ALA A 33 -8.15 -20.05 5.53
CA ALA A 33 -6.92 -20.57 6.13
C ALA A 33 -5.81 -19.51 6.18
N ASP A 34 -5.64 -18.74 5.10
CA ASP A 34 -4.65 -17.66 5.02
C ASP A 34 -4.90 -16.53 6.03
N GLU A 35 -6.16 -16.28 6.40
CA GLU A 35 -6.49 -15.26 7.40
C GLU A 35 -6.17 -15.75 8.82
N ALA A 36 -6.29 -17.06 9.07
CA ALA A 36 -6.10 -17.65 10.39
C ALA A 36 -4.66 -17.51 10.89
N THR A 37 -3.66 -17.63 10.00
CA THR A 37 -2.24 -17.46 10.34
C THR A 37 -1.97 -16.04 10.84
N GLY A 38 -2.39 -15.03 10.08
CA GLY A 38 -2.25 -13.63 10.50
C GLY A 38 -3.04 -13.33 11.78
N ALA A 39 -4.25 -13.87 11.91
CA ALA A 39 -5.08 -13.68 13.09
C ALA A 39 -4.40 -14.26 14.35
N ARG A 40 -3.71 -15.40 14.21
CA ARG A 40 -3.02 -16.04 15.33
C ARG A 40 -1.84 -15.21 15.79
N ILE A 41 -1.06 -14.69 14.85
CA ILE A 41 0.05 -13.78 15.14
C ILE A 41 -0.45 -12.54 15.90
N LEU A 42 -1.49 -11.89 15.39
CA LEU A 42 -2.08 -10.72 16.03
C LEU A 42 -2.58 -11.03 17.45
N ALA A 43 -3.27 -12.16 17.65
CA ALA A 43 -3.78 -12.54 18.96
C ALA A 43 -2.66 -12.78 19.98
N ARG A 44 -1.54 -13.41 19.58
CA ARG A 44 -0.37 -13.58 20.45
C ARG A 44 0.23 -12.24 20.87
N GLN A 45 0.36 -11.31 19.92
CA GLN A 45 0.83 -9.95 20.17
C GLN A 45 -0.10 -9.17 21.12
N LEU A 46 -1.42 -9.36 21.00
CA LEU A 46 -2.42 -8.73 21.88
C LEU A 46 -2.36 -9.29 23.30
N ALA A 47 -2.20 -10.61 23.44
CA ALA A 47 -2.09 -11.30 24.71
C ALA A 47 -0.77 -11.02 25.46
N GLY A 48 0.18 -10.31 24.83
CA GLY A 48 1.50 -10.05 25.40
C GLY A 48 2.36 -11.30 25.50
N GLU A 49 2.09 -12.32 24.69
CA GLU A 49 2.97 -13.48 24.56
C GLU A 49 4.33 -13.04 24.00
N ASP A 50 5.39 -13.76 24.37
CA ASP A 50 6.72 -13.60 23.79
C ASP A 50 6.73 -14.15 22.35
N TYR A 51 6.12 -13.38 21.43
CA TYR A 51 6.04 -13.71 20.02
C TYR A 51 7.22 -13.10 19.28
N GLN A 52 8.04 -13.99 18.71
CA GLN A 52 9.06 -13.64 17.74
C GLN A 52 8.57 -14.00 16.32
N PHE A 53 8.50 -13.00 15.46
CA PHE A 53 8.36 -13.08 14.01
C PHE A 53 9.49 -13.87 13.33
N ASP A 54 9.12 -15.02 12.77
CA ASP A 54 10.01 -15.82 11.95
C ASP A 54 9.85 -15.48 10.44
N PRO A 55 10.84 -14.83 9.80
CA PRO A 55 10.79 -14.51 8.36
C PRO A 55 10.87 -15.74 7.45
N GLN A 56 11.27 -16.91 7.95
CA GLN A 56 11.29 -18.15 7.17
C GLN A 56 9.89 -18.75 7.01
N HIS A 57 9.01 -18.51 7.98
CA HIS A 57 7.69 -19.11 8.04
C HIS A 57 6.55 -18.13 7.72
N PHE A 58 6.77 -16.83 7.89
CA PHE A 58 5.70 -15.83 7.75
C PHE A 58 6.07 -14.68 6.79
N HIS A 59 5.05 -14.19 6.09
CA HIS A 59 5.13 -12.95 5.32
C HIS A 59 5.30 -11.74 6.24
N GLY A 60 5.67 -10.60 5.65
CA GLY A 60 6.05 -9.40 6.37
C GLY A 60 5.12 -8.98 7.54
N PRO A 61 5.71 -8.45 8.63
CA PRO A 61 5.00 -8.25 9.90
C PRO A 61 3.97 -7.10 9.87
N LEU A 62 4.00 -6.24 8.84
CA LEU A 62 3.18 -5.03 8.77
C LEU A 62 1.67 -5.30 8.87
N LEU A 63 1.19 -6.44 8.36
CA LEU A 63 -0.23 -6.79 8.45
C LEU A 63 -0.71 -6.89 9.90
N SER A 64 0.02 -7.63 10.74
CA SER A 64 -0.30 -7.78 12.17
C SER A 64 -0.11 -6.48 12.95
N LEU A 65 1.02 -5.80 12.72
CA LEU A 65 1.36 -4.55 13.41
C LEU A 65 0.37 -3.42 13.10
N SER A 66 -0.12 -3.33 11.86
CA SER A 66 -1.13 -2.34 11.48
C SER A 66 -2.53 -2.64 12.04
N SER A 67 -2.80 -3.90 12.39
CA SER A 67 -4.08 -4.33 12.95
C SER A 67 -4.13 -4.23 14.47
N LEU A 68 -2.98 -4.27 15.14
CA LEU A 68 -2.83 -4.09 16.58
C LEU A 68 -3.52 -2.84 17.14
N PRO A 69 -3.32 -1.62 16.58
CA PRO A 69 -4.03 -0.43 17.09
C PRO A 69 -5.54 -0.51 16.86
N ILE A 70 -6.00 -1.20 15.80
CA ILE A 70 -7.44 -1.38 15.53
C ILE A 70 -8.06 -2.26 16.62
N ALA A 71 -7.46 -3.42 16.90
CA ALA A 71 -7.93 -4.33 17.94
C ALA A 71 -7.93 -3.66 19.33
N ARG A 72 -6.83 -2.98 19.70
CA ARG A 72 -6.73 -2.24 20.96
C ARG A 72 -7.78 -1.15 21.11
N SER A 73 -8.08 -0.41 20.03
CA SER A 73 -9.14 0.62 20.05
C SER A 73 -10.54 0.06 20.29
N ARG A 74 -10.72 -1.25 20.04
CA ARG A 74 -11.96 -1.99 20.25
C ARG A 74 -11.94 -2.81 21.54
N SER A 75 -10.89 -2.65 22.35
CA SER A 75 -10.67 -3.40 23.59
C SER A 75 -10.58 -4.92 23.39
N GLU A 76 -10.20 -5.37 22.19
CA GLU A 76 -9.96 -6.79 21.89
C GLU A 76 -8.50 -7.11 22.27
N THR A 77 -8.31 -7.99 23.26
CA THR A 77 -6.99 -8.28 23.86
C THR A 77 -6.60 -9.76 23.79
N SER A 78 -7.50 -10.64 23.36
CA SER A 78 -7.27 -12.09 23.28
C SER A 78 -7.82 -12.71 21.99
N TRP A 79 -7.43 -13.95 21.71
CA TRP A 79 -7.93 -14.72 20.56
C TRP A 79 -9.47 -14.86 20.55
N SER A 80 -10.08 -15.08 21.71
CA SER A 80 -11.54 -15.25 21.83
C SER A 80 -12.34 -13.97 21.60
N GLU A 81 -11.71 -12.80 21.78
CA GLU A 81 -12.35 -11.50 21.59
C GLU A 81 -12.16 -10.95 20.18
N LEU A 82 -11.14 -11.43 19.46
CA LEU A 82 -10.73 -10.90 18.17
C LEU A 82 -11.83 -11.12 17.12
N SER A 83 -12.49 -10.03 16.71
CA SER A 83 -13.61 -10.10 15.79
C SER A 83 -13.16 -10.17 14.33
N THR A 84 -13.96 -10.83 13.48
CA THR A 84 -13.68 -10.89 12.04
C THR A 84 -13.71 -9.51 11.38
N THR A 85 -14.54 -8.58 11.89
CA THR A 85 -14.52 -7.18 11.48
C THR A 85 -13.18 -6.53 11.78
N THR A 86 -12.63 -6.66 12.99
CA THR A 86 -11.32 -6.09 13.35
C THR A 86 -10.22 -6.56 12.41
N LEU A 87 -10.15 -7.87 12.16
CA LEU A 87 -9.18 -8.48 11.26
C LEU A 87 -9.27 -7.84 9.86
N ARG A 88 -10.47 -7.75 9.30
CA ARG A 88 -10.66 -7.34 7.90
C ARG A 88 -10.70 -5.82 7.70
N LEU A 89 -10.80 -5.02 8.77
CA LEU A 89 -10.94 -3.57 8.66
C LEU A 89 -9.71 -2.91 8.05
N GLY A 90 -8.50 -3.36 8.41
CA GLY A 90 -7.25 -2.85 7.83
C GLY A 90 -7.19 -3.06 6.32
N ALA A 91 -7.59 -4.23 5.84
CA ALA A 91 -7.67 -4.55 4.41
C ALA A 91 -8.72 -3.69 3.68
N ALA A 92 -9.89 -3.46 4.29
CA ALA A 92 -10.94 -2.63 3.73
C ALA A 92 -10.51 -1.15 3.62
N ILE A 93 -9.84 -0.62 4.65
CA ILE A 93 -9.27 0.73 4.64
C ILE A 93 -8.20 0.85 3.55
N ALA A 94 -7.27 -0.10 3.46
CA ALA A 94 -6.25 -0.10 2.42
C ALA A 94 -6.88 -0.11 1.01
N GLY A 95 -7.90 -0.93 0.81
CA GLY A 95 -8.69 -0.98 -0.42
C GLY A 95 -9.33 0.36 -0.79
N LEU A 96 -9.92 1.05 0.17
CA LEU A 96 -10.48 2.39 -0.03
C LEU A 96 -9.38 3.41 -0.38
N LEU A 97 -8.24 3.36 0.30
CA LEU A 97 -7.12 4.27 0.01
C LEU A 97 -6.57 4.06 -1.41
N VAL A 98 -6.55 2.82 -1.90
CA VAL A 98 -6.18 2.52 -3.31
C VAL A 98 -7.10 3.26 -4.29
N VAL A 99 -8.40 3.37 -4.01
CA VAL A 99 -9.37 4.08 -4.87
C VAL A 99 -9.01 5.57 -5.05
N PHE A 100 -8.33 6.18 -4.08
CA PHE A 100 -7.86 7.57 -4.18
C PHE A 100 -6.52 7.74 -4.90
N THR A 101 -5.73 6.67 -5.06
CA THR A 101 -4.40 6.75 -5.69
C THR A 101 -4.40 7.34 -7.11
N PRO A 102 -5.43 7.18 -7.98
CA PRO A 102 -5.49 7.85 -9.27
C PRO A 102 -5.35 9.39 -9.21
N LEU A 103 -5.71 10.02 -8.08
CA LEU A 103 -5.49 11.45 -7.86
C LEU A 103 -4.02 11.85 -7.93
N LEU A 104 -3.10 10.92 -7.62
CA LEU A 104 -1.67 11.16 -7.66
C LEU A 104 -1.16 11.39 -9.09
N TRP A 105 -1.87 10.86 -10.10
CA TRP A 105 -1.60 11.03 -11.52
C TRP A 105 -2.58 11.98 -12.21
N ARG A 106 -3.45 12.69 -11.48
CA ARG A 106 -4.47 13.59 -12.04
C ARG A 106 -3.90 14.61 -13.04
N ARG A 107 -2.67 15.10 -12.83
CA ARG A 107 -2.01 16.04 -13.77
C ARG A 107 -1.68 15.39 -15.12
N SER A 108 -1.46 14.08 -15.14
CA SER A 108 -1.13 13.32 -16.35
C SER A 108 -2.36 12.77 -17.06
N ILE A 109 -3.37 12.28 -16.32
CA ILE A 109 -4.55 11.60 -16.88
C ILE A 109 -5.83 12.45 -16.85
N GLY A 110 -5.77 13.66 -16.31
CA GLY A 110 -6.91 14.56 -16.14
C GLY A 110 -7.87 14.13 -15.02
N SER A 111 -8.85 15.00 -14.71
CA SER A 111 -9.83 14.73 -13.65
C SER A 111 -10.78 13.59 -14.02
N TRP A 112 -11.17 13.49 -15.28
CA TRP A 112 -12.03 12.41 -15.78
C TRP A 112 -11.30 11.06 -15.84
N GLY A 113 -10.04 11.03 -16.25
CA GLY A 113 -9.24 9.81 -16.21
C GLY A 113 -9.03 9.30 -14.78
N ALA A 114 -8.80 10.21 -13.82
CA ALA A 114 -8.72 9.85 -12.41
C ALA A 114 -10.04 9.28 -11.86
N LEU A 115 -11.18 9.87 -12.23
CA LEU A 115 -12.51 9.34 -11.86
C LEU A 115 -12.77 7.97 -12.47
N ALA A 116 -12.46 7.77 -13.75
CA ALA A 116 -12.63 6.49 -14.43
C ALA A 116 -11.76 5.39 -13.78
N ALA A 117 -10.49 5.68 -13.54
CA ALA A 117 -9.58 4.75 -12.85
C ALA A 117 -10.07 4.43 -11.43
N ALA A 118 -10.54 5.44 -10.68
CA ALA A 118 -11.07 5.24 -9.34
C ALA A 118 -12.34 4.38 -9.34
N ALA A 119 -13.25 4.59 -10.29
CA ALA A 119 -14.45 3.78 -10.45
C ALA A 119 -14.10 2.31 -10.77
N LEU A 120 -13.12 2.07 -11.64
CA LEU A 120 -12.64 0.71 -11.95
C LEU A 120 -12.01 0.03 -10.72
N LEU A 121 -11.16 0.73 -9.96
CA LEU A 121 -10.58 0.19 -8.73
C LEU A 121 -11.63 -0.05 -7.63
N ALA A 122 -12.63 0.83 -7.53
CA ALA A 122 -13.70 0.71 -6.55
C ALA A 122 -14.59 -0.50 -6.81
N SER A 123 -14.87 -0.81 -8.08
CA SER A 123 -15.80 -1.85 -8.51
C SER A 123 -15.14 -3.16 -8.98
N SER A 124 -13.81 -3.21 -9.09
CA SER A 124 -13.07 -4.41 -9.49
C SER A 124 -13.39 -5.60 -8.58
N PRO A 125 -13.96 -6.71 -9.11
CA PRO A 125 -14.35 -7.87 -8.30
C PRO A 125 -13.17 -8.46 -7.52
N LEU A 126 -11.99 -8.52 -8.15
CA LEU A 126 -10.78 -9.08 -7.54
C LEU A 126 -10.31 -8.22 -6.36
N MET A 127 -10.32 -6.90 -6.53
CA MET A 127 -9.95 -5.98 -5.44
C MET A 127 -10.96 -6.03 -4.30
N VAL A 128 -12.25 -5.97 -4.61
CA VAL A 128 -13.30 -6.05 -3.58
C VAL A 128 -13.19 -7.36 -2.80
N TYR A 129 -12.93 -8.47 -3.48
CA TYR A 129 -12.75 -9.78 -2.84
C TYR A 129 -11.58 -9.80 -1.85
N TYR A 130 -10.38 -9.38 -2.27
CA TYR A 130 -9.20 -9.40 -1.39
C TYR A 130 -9.18 -8.30 -0.34
N ASN A 131 -9.83 -7.16 -0.57
CA ASN A 131 -10.01 -6.10 0.43
C ASN A 131 -10.97 -6.48 1.56
N ARG A 132 -11.59 -7.65 1.47
CA ARG A 132 -12.48 -8.22 2.50
C ARG A 132 -11.84 -9.42 3.21
N MET A 133 -10.55 -9.65 3.02
CA MET A 133 -9.81 -10.73 3.65
C MET A 133 -8.64 -10.15 4.44
N TYR A 134 -8.39 -10.72 5.62
CA TYR A 134 -7.24 -10.36 6.44
C TYR A 134 -5.95 -11.04 5.93
N ILE A 135 -5.45 -10.52 4.82
CA ILE A 135 -4.24 -10.96 4.13
C ILE A 135 -3.43 -9.75 3.65
N HIS A 136 -2.18 -9.97 3.26
CA HIS A 136 -1.19 -8.92 2.95
C HIS A 136 -1.48 -8.13 1.67
N GLU A 137 -2.26 -8.69 0.74
CA GLU A 137 -2.45 -8.23 -0.63
C GLU A 137 -3.03 -6.82 -0.72
N SER A 138 -3.91 -6.46 0.21
CA SER A 138 -4.55 -5.13 0.24
C SER A 138 -3.55 -4.02 0.59
N LEU A 139 -2.71 -4.26 1.60
CA LEU A 139 -1.62 -3.35 1.98
C LEU A 139 -0.55 -3.32 0.90
N LEU A 140 -0.21 -4.48 0.33
CA LEU A 140 0.78 -4.59 -0.74
C LEU A 140 0.36 -3.76 -1.95
N THR A 141 -0.90 -3.86 -2.35
CA THR A 141 -1.47 -3.08 -3.47
C THR A 141 -1.43 -1.57 -3.18
N LEU A 142 -1.79 -1.16 -1.95
CA LEU A 142 -1.73 0.24 -1.54
C LEU A 142 -0.30 0.79 -1.65
N PHE A 143 0.67 0.13 -1.00
CA PHE A 143 2.04 0.60 -1.01
C PHE A 143 2.69 0.49 -2.39
N ALA A 144 2.31 -0.50 -3.21
CA ALA A 144 2.73 -0.58 -4.61
C ALA A 144 2.26 0.65 -5.41
N MET A 145 0.98 1.03 -5.28
CA MET A 145 0.43 2.20 -5.98
C MET A 145 1.08 3.50 -5.51
N LEU A 146 1.27 3.66 -4.19
CA LEU A 146 1.94 4.83 -3.62
C LEU A 146 3.42 4.91 -4.02
N ALA A 147 4.15 3.80 -3.97
CA ALA A 147 5.54 3.70 -4.39
C ALA A 147 5.68 4.01 -5.89
N CYS A 148 4.83 3.43 -6.74
CA CYS A 148 4.79 3.72 -8.17
C CYS A 148 4.60 5.21 -8.44
N ALA A 149 3.62 5.85 -7.77
CA ALA A 149 3.37 7.27 -7.89
C ALA A 149 4.55 8.13 -7.42
N ALA A 150 5.17 7.78 -6.30
CA ALA A 150 6.30 8.50 -5.72
C ALA A 150 7.56 8.39 -6.61
N VAL A 151 7.88 7.19 -7.10
CA VAL A 151 9.00 6.94 -8.01
C VAL A 151 8.77 7.64 -9.36
N PHE A 152 7.54 7.60 -9.89
CA PHE A 152 7.18 8.34 -11.10
C PHE A 152 7.33 9.86 -10.92
N ARG A 153 6.95 10.40 -9.75
CA ARG A 153 7.21 11.81 -9.43
C ARG A 153 8.70 12.10 -9.29
N LEU A 154 9.47 11.16 -8.74
CA LEU A 154 10.91 11.30 -8.59
C LEU A 154 11.60 11.44 -9.94
N SER A 155 11.16 10.68 -10.94
CA SER A 155 11.71 10.76 -12.31
C SER A 155 11.35 12.05 -13.04
N GLN A 156 10.29 12.75 -12.63
CA GLN A 156 9.88 14.03 -13.22
C GLN A 156 10.49 15.24 -12.51
N GLN A 157 10.54 15.19 -11.18
CA GLN A 157 10.91 16.31 -10.31
C GLN A 157 11.73 15.78 -9.12
N PRO A 158 13.04 15.53 -9.31
CA PRO A 158 13.86 14.96 -8.25
C PRO A 158 13.94 15.92 -7.06
N SER A 159 13.59 15.43 -5.87
CA SER A 159 13.74 16.16 -4.61
C SER A 159 13.96 15.23 -3.44
N LYS A 160 14.60 15.72 -2.38
CA LYS A 160 14.84 14.96 -1.14
C LYS A 160 13.55 14.37 -0.56
N ARG A 161 12.47 15.18 -0.52
CA ARG A 161 11.16 14.78 0.02
C ARG A 161 10.55 13.62 -0.77
N ILE A 162 10.65 13.67 -2.10
CA ILE A 162 10.12 12.61 -2.96
C ILE A 162 10.97 11.34 -2.84
N GLY A 163 12.30 11.46 -2.72
CA GLY A 163 13.18 10.32 -2.44
C GLY A 163 12.80 9.61 -1.15
N ILE A 164 12.65 10.36 -0.05
CA ILE A 164 12.21 9.84 1.26
C ILE A 164 10.82 9.18 1.16
N ALA A 165 9.85 9.85 0.52
CA ALA A 165 8.50 9.29 0.37
C ALA A 165 8.50 8.00 -0.47
N SER A 166 9.32 7.94 -1.52
CA SER A 166 9.47 6.75 -2.36
C SER A 166 10.05 5.59 -1.57
N GLY A 167 11.12 5.84 -0.81
CA GLY A 167 11.77 4.81 -0.01
C GLY A 167 10.88 4.32 1.14
N LEU A 168 10.15 5.22 1.81
CA LEU A 168 9.14 4.84 2.80
C LEU A 168 8.08 3.91 2.21
N CYS A 169 7.53 4.23 1.03
CA CYS A 169 6.52 3.39 0.39
C CYS A 169 7.09 2.02 -0.01
N ILE A 170 8.31 1.97 -0.58
CA ILE A 170 8.97 0.70 -0.94
C ILE A 170 9.29 -0.13 0.30
N GLY A 171 9.77 0.51 1.38
CA GLY A 171 10.06 -0.18 2.64
C GLY A 171 8.80 -0.74 3.31
N LEU A 172 7.67 -0.01 3.28
CA LEU A 172 6.37 -0.51 3.74
C LEU A 172 5.86 -1.67 2.86
N MET A 173 6.10 -1.59 1.56
CA MET A 173 5.76 -2.66 0.62
C MET A 173 6.57 -3.94 0.92
N PHE A 174 7.88 -3.80 1.18
CA PHE A 174 8.76 -4.89 1.62
C PHE A 174 8.32 -5.48 2.98
N ALA A 175 8.00 -4.61 3.94
CA ALA A 175 7.48 -5.02 5.25
C ALA A 175 6.09 -5.67 5.19
N THR A 176 5.41 -5.59 4.05
CA THR A 176 4.15 -6.29 3.80
C THR A 176 4.40 -7.69 3.25
N LYS A 177 5.14 -7.84 2.15
CA LYS A 177 5.33 -9.15 1.52
C LYS A 177 6.56 -9.16 0.62
N GLU A 178 7.31 -10.26 0.65
CA GLU A 178 8.50 -10.49 -0.18
C GLU A 178 8.21 -10.49 -1.69
N THR A 179 6.97 -10.80 -2.07
CA THR A 179 6.49 -10.69 -3.46
C THR A 179 6.43 -9.24 -3.99
N PHE A 180 6.76 -8.23 -3.18
CA PHE A 180 6.91 -6.84 -3.63
C PHE A 180 7.88 -6.72 -4.82
N ALA A 181 8.91 -7.58 -4.88
CA ALA A 181 9.89 -7.60 -5.96
C ALA A 181 9.22 -7.80 -7.33
N ILE A 182 8.18 -8.63 -7.41
CA ILE A 182 7.43 -8.87 -8.66
C ILE A 182 6.80 -7.57 -9.16
N SER A 183 6.23 -6.76 -8.26
CA SER A 183 5.62 -5.49 -8.63
C SER A 183 6.65 -4.48 -9.14
N ILE A 184 7.83 -4.41 -8.50
CA ILE A 184 8.92 -3.53 -8.95
C ILE A 184 9.41 -3.97 -10.34
N LEU A 185 9.62 -5.27 -10.54
CA LEU A 185 10.04 -5.80 -11.85
C LEU A 185 8.99 -5.54 -12.93
N ALA A 186 7.70 -5.65 -12.60
CA ALA A 186 6.59 -5.38 -13.53
C ALA A 186 6.52 -3.91 -13.98
N TRP A 187 7.17 -2.97 -13.28
CA TRP A 187 7.26 -1.58 -13.71
C TRP A 187 8.34 -1.34 -14.78
N LEU A 188 9.32 -2.23 -14.94
CA LEU A 188 10.41 -2.06 -15.92
C LEU A 188 9.92 -1.96 -17.37
N PRO A 189 8.97 -2.80 -17.85
CA PRO A 189 8.41 -2.64 -19.19
C PRO A 189 7.68 -1.31 -19.38
N ALA A 190 6.98 -0.83 -18.34
CA ALA A 190 6.30 0.46 -18.38
C ALA A 190 7.31 1.61 -18.55
N VAL A 191 8.42 1.57 -17.82
CA VAL A 191 9.54 2.51 -17.99
C VAL A 191 10.08 2.46 -19.43
N GLY A 192 10.29 1.26 -19.98
CA GLY A 192 10.74 1.08 -21.36
C GLY A 192 9.80 1.69 -22.40
N ILE A 193 8.48 1.51 -22.23
CA ILE A 193 7.46 2.11 -23.10
C ILE A 193 7.45 3.64 -22.97
N CYS A 194 7.52 4.16 -21.74
CA CYS A 194 7.58 5.60 -21.49
C CYS A 194 8.81 6.23 -22.15
N TYR A 195 9.98 5.61 -22.01
CA TYR A 195 11.20 6.06 -22.65
C TYR A 195 11.06 6.07 -24.18
N ARG A 196 10.46 5.03 -24.76
CA ARG A 196 10.29 4.92 -26.22
C ARG A 196 9.28 5.90 -26.82
N ARG A 197 8.28 6.32 -26.04
CA ARG A 197 7.21 7.24 -26.49
C ARG A 197 7.47 8.72 -26.19
N GLN A 198 8.57 9.04 -25.52
CA GLN A 198 8.91 10.44 -25.25
C GLN A 198 9.31 11.17 -26.55
N PRO A 199 8.80 12.40 -26.78
CA PRO A 199 9.17 13.19 -27.94
C PRO A 199 10.66 13.57 -27.86
N LYS A 200 11.40 13.31 -28.95
CA LYS A 200 12.86 13.50 -29.05
C LYS A 200 13.36 14.95 -28.81
N ASN A 201 12.45 15.92 -28.73
CA ASN A 201 12.76 17.35 -28.59
C ASN A 201 12.94 17.83 -27.13
N ASP A 202 12.76 16.97 -26.12
CA ASP A 202 12.92 17.36 -24.72
C ASP A 202 14.41 17.28 -24.30
N ALA A 203 15.16 18.36 -24.57
CA ALA A 203 16.61 18.46 -24.35
C ALA A 203 17.05 18.20 -22.89
N ARG A 204 16.13 18.26 -21.92
CA ARG A 204 16.40 17.97 -20.50
C ARG A 204 16.75 16.49 -20.24
N HIS A 205 16.50 15.59 -21.20
CA HIS A 205 16.64 14.14 -21.03
C HIS A 205 17.72 13.46 -21.88
N LEU A 206 18.34 14.16 -22.84
CA LEU A 206 19.47 13.59 -23.60
C LEU A 206 20.72 13.40 -22.71
N TYR A 207 20.88 14.27 -21.70
CA TYR A 207 21.88 14.15 -20.64
C TYR A 207 21.27 14.63 -19.32
N PRO A 208 20.45 13.81 -18.62
CA PRO A 208 19.98 14.20 -17.31
C PRO A 208 21.21 14.42 -16.43
N ASN A 209 21.26 15.55 -15.73
CA ASN A 209 22.31 15.78 -14.75
C ASN A 209 22.11 14.77 -13.62
N LEU A 210 22.76 13.60 -13.72
CA LEU A 210 22.60 12.47 -12.82
C LEU A 210 22.82 12.89 -11.36
N ARG A 211 23.65 13.93 -11.13
CA ARG A 211 23.90 14.50 -9.80
C ARG A 211 22.61 14.99 -9.11
N LEU A 212 21.60 15.44 -9.85
CA LEU A 212 20.30 15.85 -9.29
C LEU A 212 19.51 14.66 -8.73
N TYR A 213 19.73 13.46 -9.27
CA TYR A 213 19.04 12.24 -8.87
C TYR A 213 19.82 11.44 -7.82
N LEU A 214 21.15 11.60 -7.74
CA LEU A 214 21.98 10.87 -6.77
C LEU A 214 21.46 10.98 -5.34
N LEU A 215 21.32 12.19 -4.81
CA LEU A 215 20.92 12.39 -3.42
C LEU A 215 19.49 11.88 -3.13
N PRO A 216 18.47 12.20 -3.93
CA PRO A 216 17.13 11.61 -3.75
C PRO A 216 17.10 10.08 -3.85
N SER A 217 17.88 9.48 -4.76
CA SER A 217 17.96 8.01 -4.90
C SER A 217 18.67 7.35 -3.72
N VAL A 218 19.72 7.97 -3.19
CA VAL A 218 20.37 7.53 -1.93
C VAL A 218 19.38 7.61 -0.76
N LEU A 219 18.64 8.72 -0.64
CA LEU A 219 17.63 8.86 0.40
C LEU A 219 16.51 7.83 0.25
N LEU A 220 16.09 7.49 -0.97
CA LEU A 220 15.14 6.41 -1.23
C LEU A 220 15.69 5.08 -0.72
N ALA A 221 16.93 4.71 -1.09
CA ALA A 221 17.53 3.45 -0.67
C ALA A 221 17.67 3.36 0.87
N ILE A 222 18.17 4.43 1.50
CA ILE A 222 18.32 4.51 2.95
C ILE A 222 16.96 4.40 3.65
N THR A 223 15.96 5.16 3.21
CA THR A 223 14.64 5.16 3.87
C THR A 223 13.88 3.85 3.65
N ALA A 224 14.04 3.20 2.50
CA ALA A 224 13.51 1.86 2.28
C ALA A 224 14.15 0.83 3.23
N ALA A 225 15.48 0.85 3.36
CA ALA A 225 16.21 -0.04 4.25
C ALA A 225 15.86 0.19 5.73
N ILE A 226 15.82 1.45 6.17
CA ILE A 226 15.45 1.82 7.55
C ILE A 226 14.01 1.40 7.85
N THR A 227 13.08 1.64 6.93
CA THR A 227 11.67 1.27 7.11
C THR A 227 11.52 -0.24 7.20
N ALA A 228 12.15 -0.99 6.29
CA ALA A 228 12.16 -2.45 6.36
C ALA A 228 12.77 -2.94 7.68
N ALA A 229 13.96 -2.46 8.02
CA ALA A 229 14.63 -2.84 9.26
C ALA A 229 13.76 -2.55 10.50
N TYR A 230 13.13 -1.38 10.57
CA TYR A 230 12.23 -1.00 11.67
C TYR A 230 11.13 -2.04 11.89
N PHE A 231 10.45 -2.48 10.82
CA PHE A 231 9.34 -3.43 10.95
C PHE A 231 9.81 -4.86 11.26
N TYR A 232 10.96 -5.30 10.73
CA TYR A 232 11.50 -6.64 10.98
C TYR A 232 12.30 -6.76 12.30
N SER A 233 12.51 -5.66 13.03
CA SER A 233 13.28 -5.62 14.28
C SER A 233 12.47 -5.14 15.49
N ASP A 234 11.14 -5.18 15.39
CA ASP A 234 10.21 -4.60 16.37
C ASP A 234 10.63 -3.18 16.82
N GLY A 235 10.90 -2.32 15.85
CA GLY A 235 11.36 -0.96 16.11
C GLY A 235 12.78 -0.88 16.67
N PHE A 236 13.69 -1.73 16.19
CA PHE A 236 15.10 -1.85 16.58
C PHE A 236 15.35 -2.42 17.98
N ARG A 237 14.35 -3.09 18.57
CA ARG A 237 14.46 -3.73 19.89
C ARG A 237 15.09 -5.12 19.80
N SER A 238 14.94 -5.80 18.67
CA SER A 238 15.51 -7.12 18.38
C SER A 238 16.18 -7.14 17.00
N MET A 239 17.52 -7.20 16.98
CA MET A 239 18.28 -7.25 15.71
C MET A 239 18.41 -8.66 15.12
N GLN A 240 18.19 -9.68 15.94
CA GLN A 240 17.81 -11.01 15.46
C GLN A 240 16.32 -10.87 15.17
N GLY A 241 15.90 -11.09 13.91
CA GLY A 241 14.55 -10.82 13.42
C GLY A 241 13.50 -11.06 14.49
N SER A 242 12.66 -10.05 14.71
CA SER A 242 11.82 -9.88 15.89
C SER A 242 11.21 -11.16 16.36
#